data_AF-A0A183AY67-F1
#
_entry.id   AF-A0A183AY67-F1
#
_cell.length_a   1.000
_cell.length_b   1.000
_cell.length_c   1.000
_cell.angle_alpha   90.00
_cell.angle_beta   90.00
_cell.angle_gamma   90.00
#
_symmetry.space_group_name_H-M   'P 1'
#
loop_
_entity.id
_entity.type
_entity.pdbx_description
1 polymer ?
#
loop_
_entity_poly.entity_id
_entity_poly.type
_entity_poly.pdbx_seq_one_letter_code
_entity_poly.pdbx_strand_id
1 'polypeptide(L)'
;LDVDYVLVIFGGYIGYSGDDINKFLWMVRIGGGEHPDEIQERDFLTPQGEYRVDSSASNTMLNCLMYKLSYYRFGEVRLDMRHPAGFDRTRGVEIGKKHITLDYLEEAFTSEHWLVRIYRVKPPKNVPTLKRTRRRIRTQQTSKSAANLRGQLKFNSRVVRGRRPTARTR
;
A
#
# COMPACT_ATOMS: atom_id res chain seq x y z
N LEU A 1 -12.87 -15.83 -11.41
CA LEU A 1 -13.84 -14.97 -10.71
C LEU A 1 -13.96 -13.59 -11.36
N ASP A 2 -12.97 -13.13 -12.16
CA ASP A 2 -13.04 -11.91 -12.99
C ASP A 2 -13.70 -10.71 -12.30
N VAL A 3 -13.24 -10.44 -11.07
CA VAL A 3 -13.78 -9.39 -10.22
C VAL A 3 -13.02 -8.09 -10.49
N ASP A 4 -13.76 -7.02 -10.79
CA ASP A 4 -13.18 -5.68 -11.00
C ASP A 4 -13.16 -4.82 -9.73
N TYR A 5 -14.15 -5.00 -8.86
CA TYR A 5 -14.37 -4.17 -7.67
C TYR A 5 -14.64 -4.99 -6.42
N VAL A 6 -14.16 -4.49 -5.28
CA VAL A 6 -14.36 -5.06 -3.95
C VAL A 6 -15.00 -4.01 -3.07
N LEU A 7 -16.13 -4.34 -2.44
CA LEU A 7 -16.81 -3.48 -1.49
C LEU A 7 -16.53 -3.98 -0.07
N VAL A 8 -16.24 -3.06 0.84
CA VAL A 8 -16.04 -3.33 2.27
C VAL A 8 -16.82 -2.30 3.10
N ILE A 9 -17.54 -2.77 4.12
CA ILE A 9 -18.21 -1.94 5.12
C ILE A 9 -17.27 -1.76 6.32
N PHE A 10 -16.93 -0.50 6.61
CA PHE A 10 -16.02 -0.13 7.69
C PHE A 10 -16.71 0.78 8.70
N GLY A 11 -16.89 0.30 9.93
CA GLY A 11 -17.62 1.04 10.96
C GLY A 11 -16.77 1.91 11.86
N GLY A 12 -15.43 1.80 11.80
CA GLY A 12 -14.54 2.35 12.82
C GLY A 12 -14.49 3.88 12.90
N TYR A 13 -14.95 4.59 11.86
CA TYR A 13 -15.00 6.06 11.85
C TYR A 13 -16.18 6.61 12.69
N ILE A 14 -17.36 5.98 12.59
CA ILE A 14 -18.58 6.44 13.26
C ILE A 14 -19.03 5.57 14.44
N GLY A 15 -18.42 4.39 14.64
CA GLY A 15 -18.85 3.43 15.65
C GLY A 15 -19.96 2.49 15.19
N TYR A 16 -20.02 2.15 13.90
CA TYR A 16 -21.04 1.25 13.37
C TYR A 16 -20.65 -0.22 13.61
N SER A 17 -21.37 -0.91 14.50
CA SER A 17 -21.06 -2.29 14.90
C SER A 17 -21.34 -3.34 13.83
N GLY A 18 -22.14 -3.03 12.80
CA GLY A 18 -22.50 -3.95 11.72
C GLY A 18 -21.45 -4.11 10.61
N ASP A 19 -20.20 -3.76 10.88
CA ASP A 19 -19.10 -3.73 9.90
C ASP A 19 -18.52 -5.12 9.57
N ASP A 20 -17.72 -5.20 8.52
CA ASP A 20 -17.17 -6.47 8.04
C ASP A 20 -16.07 -7.04 8.95
N ILE A 21 -15.44 -6.20 9.77
CA ILE A 21 -14.46 -6.66 10.76
C ILE A 21 -15.15 -7.44 11.88
N ASN A 22 -16.32 -7.00 12.38
CA ASN A 22 -17.06 -7.77 13.39
C ASN A 22 -17.62 -9.09 12.85
N LYS A 23 -17.90 -9.16 11.55
CA LYS A 23 -18.37 -10.38 10.88
C LYS A 23 -17.22 -11.26 10.37
N PHE A 24 -15.97 -10.80 10.47
CA PHE A 24 -14.82 -11.43 9.81
C PHE A 24 -14.56 -12.88 10.24
N LEU A 25 -14.68 -13.20 11.54
CA LEU A 25 -14.47 -14.57 12.02
C LEU A 25 -15.46 -15.57 11.40
N TRP A 26 -16.68 -15.15 11.07
CA TRP A 26 -17.61 -16.01 10.33
C TRP A 26 -17.10 -16.32 8.92
N MET A 27 -16.50 -15.33 8.24
CA MET A 27 -15.88 -15.53 6.93
C MET A 27 -14.72 -16.52 7.01
N VAL A 28 -13.88 -16.41 8.05
CA VAL A 28 -12.76 -17.32 8.31
C VAL A 28 -13.24 -18.74 8.57
N ARG A 29 -14.28 -18.93 9.39
CA ARG A 29 -14.86 -20.25 9.68
C ARG A 29 -15.45 -20.93 8.45
N ILE A 30 -16.13 -20.18 7.59
CA ILE A 30 -16.67 -20.71 6.33
C ILE A 30 -15.52 -21.11 5.39
N GLY A 31 -14.51 -20.25 5.22
CA GLY A 31 -13.36 -20.54 4.37
C GLY A 31 -12.52 -21.71 4.87
N GLY A 32 -12.27 -21.79 6.18
CA GLY A 32 -11.55 -22.89 6.81
C GLY A 32 -12.32 -24.21 6.85
N GLY A 33 -13.65 -24.16 6.73
CA GLY A 33 -14.48 -25.36 6.57
C GLY A 33 -14.20 -26.12 5.27
N GLU A 34 -13.95 -25.38 4.18
CA GLU A 34 -13.62 -25.95 2.86
C GLU A 34 -12.10 -26.16 2.68
N HIS A 35 -11.28 -25.23 3.20
CA HIS A 35 -9.82 -25.25 3.07
C HIS A 35 -9.12 -25.24 4.45
N PRO A 36 -9.17 -26.36 5.19
CA PRO A 36 -8.67 -26.43 6.57
C PRO A 36 -7.14 -26.30 6.70
N ASP A 37 -6.40 -26.69 5.65
CA ASP A 37 -4.93 -26.60 5.63
C ASP A 37 -4.42 -25.18 5.36
N GLU A 38 -5.25 -24.31 4.77
CA GLU A 38 -4.87 -22.95 4.38
C GLU A 38 -5.37 -21.88 5.36
N ILE A 39 -6.56 -22.07 5.94
CA ILE A 39 -7.24 -21.08 6.76
C ILE A 39 -7.60 -21.69 8.11
N GLN A 40 -6.93 -21.23 9.17
CA GLN A 40 -7.22 -21.65 10.54
C GLN A 40 -7.66 -20.46 11.37
N GLU A 41 -8.82 -20.58 12.06
CA GLU A 41 -9.35 -19.50 12.92
C GLU A 41 -8.34 -19.06 13.98
N ARG A 42 -7.61 -20.02 14.55
CA ARG A 42 -6.60 -19.78 15.58
C ARG A 42 -5.51 -18.79 15.14
N ASP A 43 -5.18 -18.74 13.86
CA ASP A 43 -4.13 -17.85 13.33
C ASP A 43 -4.54 -16.37 13.39
N PHE A 44 -5.85 -16.07 13.43
CA PHE A 44 -6.37 -14.71 13.51
C PHE A 44 -6.56 -14.23 14.96
N LEU A 45 -6.42 -15.12 15.94
CA LEU A 45 -6.53 -14.80 17.35
C LEU A 45 -5.15 -14.54 17.96
N THR A 46 -5.11 -13.85 19.09
CA THR A 46 -3.88 -13.72 19.89
C THR A 46 -3.50 -15.08 20.49
N PRO A 47 -2.27 -15.26 21.02
CA PRO A 47 -1.90 -16.47 21.75
C PRO A 47 -2.84 -16.79 22.94
N GLN A 48 -3.51 -15.78 23.48
CA GLN A 48 -4.51 -15.88 24.55
C GLN A 48 -5.92 -16.25 24.04
N GLY A 49 -6.11 -16.33 22.72
CA GLY A 49 -7.41 -16.62 22.09
C GLY A 49 -8.32 -15.40 21.92
N GLU A 50 -7.80 -14.19 22.09
CA GLU A 50 -8.60 -12.96 21.95
C GLU A 50 -8.64 -12.49 20.49
N TYR A 51 -9.78 -11.95 20.06
CA TYR A 51 -9.91 -11.29 18.77
C TYR A 51 -9.61 -9.79 18.91
N ARG A 52 -8.46 -9.35 18.38
CA ARG A 52 -7.97 -7.97 18.51
C ARG A 52 -7.54 -7.39 17.17
N VAL A 53 -7.54 -6.06 17.08
CA VAL A 53 -7.11 -5.27 15.90
C VAL A 53 -6.01 -4.25 16.24
N ASP A 54 -5.60 -4.23 17.50
CA ASP A 54 -4.54 -3.37 18.04
C ASP A 54 -3.15 -3.95 17.74
N SER A 55 -2.10 -3.37 18.33
CA SER A 55 -0.73 -3.83 18.15
C SER A 55 -0.45 -5.24 18.69
N SER A 56 -1.34 -5.77 19.54
CA SER A 56 -1.26 -7.13 20.07
C SER A 56 -1.98 -8.17 19.22
N ALA A 57 -2.68 -7.73 18.17
CA ALA A 57 -3.32 -8.61 17.20
C ALA A 57 -2.29 -9.53 16.51
N SER A 58 -2.76 -10.69 16.03
CA SER A 58 -1.87 -11.62 15.34
C SER A 58 -1.31 -11.01 14.06
N ASN A 59 -0.10 -11.41 13.69
CA ASN A 59 0.51 -10.93 12.45
C ASN A 59 -0.30 -11.37 11.20
N THR A 60 -1.01 -12.49 11.28
CA THR A 60 -1.95 -12.94 10.24
C THR A 60 -3.12 -11.97 10.13
N MET A 61 -3.71 -11.54 11.25
CA MET A 61 -4.80 -10.55 11.26
C MET A 61 -4.33 -9.19 10.70
N LEU A 62 -3.17 -8.68 11.12
CA LEU A 62 -2.65 -7.39 10.64
C LEU A 62 -2.24 -7.40 9.15
N ASN A 63 -1.98 -8.58 8.58
CA ASN A 63 -1.62 -8.73 7.17
C ASN A 63 -2.76 -9.24 6.28
N CYS A 64 -3.91 -9.59 6.85
CA CYS A 64 -5.03 -10.10 6.09
C CYS A 64 -5.58 -9.02 5.14
N LEU A 65 -6.23 -9.47 4.07
CA LEU A 65 -6.78 -8.56 3.07
C LEU A 65 -7.86 -7.67 3.67
N MET A 66 -8.76 -8.23 4.48
CA MET A 66 -9.85 -7.49 5.12
C MET A 66 -9.33 -6.34 5.99
N TYR A 67 -8.34 -6.59 6.86
CA TYR A 67 -7.74 -5.55 7.71
C TYR A 67 -7.12 -4.44 6.86
N LYS A 68 -6.37 -4.80 5.81
CA LYS A 68 -5.73 -3.83 4.92
C LYS A 68 -6.74 -2.95 4.18
N LEU A 69 -7.87 -3.51 3.75
CA LEU A 69 -8.92 -2.77 3.04
C LEU A 69 -9.75 -1.91 3.99
N SER A 70 -10.06 -2.38 5.19
CA SER A 70 -10.83 -1.57 6.15
C SER A 70 -10.02 -0.37 6.66
N TYR A 71 -8.75 -0.61 7.04
CA TYR A 71 -7.90 0.40 7.68
C TYR A 71 -6.96 1.14 6.73
N TYR A 72 -7.13 1.03 5.40
CA TYR A 72 -6.31 1.77 4.44
C TYR A 72 -6.39 3.28 4.70
N ARG A 73 -5.21 3.89 4.94
CA ARG A 73 -5.02 5.31 5.32
C ARG A 73 -5.72 5.76 6.60
N PHE A 74 -6.31 4.84 7.37
CA PHE A 74 -7.00 5.17 8.62
C PHE A 74 -6.03 5.57 9.75
N GLY A 75 -4.78 5.09 9.71
CA GLY A 75 -3.76 5.39 10.73
C GLY A 75 -3.37 6.86 10.85
N GLU A 76 -3.67 7.68 9.83
CA GLU A 76 -3.39 9.12 9.81
C GLU A 76 -4.61 9.94 10.26
N VAL A 77 -5.79 9.32 10.35
CA VAL A 77 -7.03 10.00 10.70
C VAL A 77 -7.09 10.24 12.21
N ARG A 78 -7.32 11.50 12.59
CA ARG A 78 -7.58 11.90 13.98
C ARG A 78 -9.02 12.37 14.09
N LEU A 79 -9.85 11.57 14.75
CA LEU A 79 -11.28 11.85 14.91
C LEU A 79 -11.55 12.84 16.04
N ASP A 80 -10.87 12.65 17.17
CA ASP A 80 -11.04 13.48 18.37
C ASP A 80 -9.68 13.98 18.85
N MET A 81 -9.68 15.13 19.52
CA MET A 81 -8.46 15.68 20.12
C MET A 81 -7.93 14.81 21.28
N ARG A 82 -8.82 14.02 21.91
CA ARG A 82 -8.51 13.14 23.05
C ARG A 82 -7.93 11.78 22.65
N HIS A 83 -8.23 11.33 21.43
CA HIS A 83 -7.84 10.01 20.95
C HIS A 83 -6.60 10.09 20.04
N PRO A 84 -5.75 9.05 20.01
CA PRO A 84 -4.62 8.98 19.09
C PRO A 84 -5.10 8.86 17.63
N ALA A 85 -4.18 9.08 16.69
CA ALA A 85 -4.46 8.86 15.26
C ALA A 85 -4.66 7.36 14.98
N GLY A 86 -5.68 7.03 14.18
CA GLY A 86 -6.06 5.65 13.89
C GLY A 86 -6.83 4.97 15.03
N PHE A 87 -7.63 5.70 15.78
CA PHE A 87 -8.49 5.14 16.83
C PHE A 87 -9.81 4.62 16.22
N ASP A 88 -10.08 3.32 16.39
CA ASP A 88 -11.34 2.69 15.96
C ASP A 88 -12.42 2.87 17.03
N ARG A 89 -13.45 3.68 16.74
CA ARG A 89 -14.54 3.97 17.68
C ARG A 89 -15.43 2.77 18.00
N THR A 90 -15.56 1.82 17.09
CA THR A 90 -16.40 0.63 17.30
C THR A 90 -15.78 -0.31 18.32
N ARG A 91 -14.44 -0.43 18.28
CA ARG A 91 -13.68 -1.36 19.12
C ARG A 91 -13.03 -0.69 20.33
N GLY A 92 -12.95 0.63 20.34
CA GLY A 92 -12.34 1.40 21.42
C GLY A 92 -10.83 1.20 21.53
N VAL A 93 -10.15 0.90 20.42
CA VAL A 93 -8.71 0.61 20.39
C VAL A 93 -8.00 1.38 19.30
N GLU A 94 -6.70 1.62 19.51
CA GLU A 94 -5.81 2.12 18.48
C GLU A 94 -5.38 0.98 17.55
N ILE A 95 -5.38 1.22 16.24
CA ILE A 95 -4.99 0.21 15.26
C ILE A 95 -3.52 -0.19 15.41
N GLY A 96 -3.23 -1.49 15.27
CA GLY A 96 -1.86 -1.99 15.36
C GLY A 96 -0.94 -1.56 14.22
N LYS A 97 -1.44 -1.52 12.98
CA LYS A 97 -0.65 -1.20 11.79
C LYS A 97 -1.19 0.03 11.08
N LYS A 98 -0.50 1.16 11.27
CA LYS A 98 -0.90 2.46 10.71
C LYS A 98 -0.58 2.63 9.22
N HIS A 99 0.59 2.16 8.80
CA HIS A 99 1.05 2.28 7.42
C HIS A 99 0.74 1.01 6.64
N ILE A 100 -0.27 1.11 5.77
CA ILE A 100 -0.75 0.02 4.93
C ILE A 100 -0.60 0.44 3.47
N THR A 101 0.00 -0.43 2.67
CA THR A 101 0.14 -0.27 1.23
C THR A 101 -0.63 -1.37 0.50
N LEU A 102 -1.29 -1.00 -0.61
CA LEU A 102 -2.04 -1.92 -1.46
C LEU A 102 -1.32 -2.10 -2.80
N ASP A 103 -0.82 -3.32 -3.03
CA ASP A 103 -0.06 -3.64 -4.24
C ASP A 103 -0.96 -3.90 -5.44
N TYR A 104 -2.00 -4.71 -5.24
CA TYR A 104 -2.90 -5.20 -6.30
C TYR A 104 -4.25 -4.50 -6.37
N LEU A 105 -4.57 -3.69 -5.36
CA LEU A 105 -5.82 -2.96 -5.26
C LEU A 105 -5.53 -1.46 -5.17
N GLU A 106 -6.48 -0.64 -5.61
CA GLU A 106 -6.51 0.81 -5.40
C GLU A 106 -7.86 1.24 -4.84
N GLU A 107 -7.84 2.30 -4.03
CA GLU A 107 -9.05 2.93 -3.50
C GLU A 107 -9.78 3.65 -4.66
N ALA A 108 -11.00 3.21 -4.98
CA ALA A 108 -11.82 3.80 -6.03
C ALA A 108 -12.83 4.80 -5.46
N PHE A 109 -13.41 4.50 -4.30
CA PHE A 109 -14.36 5.37 -3.61
C PHE A 109 -14.37 5.09 -2.11
N THR A 110 -14.50 6.14 -1.30
CA THR A 110 -14.75 6.05 0.14
C THR A 110 -15.81 7.08 0.50
N SER A 111 -16.86 6.62 1.18
CA SER A 111 -17.95 7.50 1.65
C SER A 111 -17.45 8.55 2.65
N GLU A 112 -18.19 9.65 2.82
CA GLU A 112 -17.85 10.76 3.73
C GLU A 112 -17.52 10.31 5.15
N HIS A 113 -18.35 9.45 5.73
CA HIS A 113 -18.17 8.91 7.07
C HIS A 113 -17.44 7.56 7.08
N TRP A 114 -16.78 7.22 5.97
CA TRP A 114 -15.95 6.02 5.79
C TRP A 114 -16.68 4.70 6.06
N LEU A 115 -18.02 4.70 6.03
CA LEU A 115 -18.85 3.52 6.22
C LEU A 115 -18.71 2.52 5.08
N VAL A 116 -18.64 3.01 3.85
CA VAL A 116 -18.52 2.19 2.64
C VAL A 116 -17.22 2.53 1.92
N ARG A 117 -16.44 1.49 1.60
CA ARG A 117 -15.19 1.59 0.85
C ARG A 117 -15.24 0.68 -0.36
N ILE A 118 -14.87 1.20 -1.52
CA ILE A 118 -14.84 0.47 -2.78
C ILE A 118 -13.41 0.51 -3.31
N TYR A 119 -12.87 -0.67 -3.58
CA TYR A 119 -11.55 -0.87 -4.15
C TYR A 119 -11.65 -1.43 -5.55
N ARG A 120 -10.76 -1.01 -6.44
CA ARG A 120 -10.63 -1.55 -7.79
C ARG A 120 -9.43 -2.48 -7.86
N VAL A 121 -9.59 -3.61 -8.53
CA VAL A 121 -8.50 -4.55 -8.83
C VAL A 121 -7.64 -3.95 -9.94
N LYS A 122 -6.33 -3.81 -9.67
CA LYS A 122 -5.39 -3.31 -10.68
C LYS A 122 -5.14 -4.36 -11.74
N PRO A 123 -4.95 -3.95 -13.01
CA PRO A 123 -4.51 -4.85 -14.05
C PRO A 123 -3.13 -5.46 -13.69
N PRO A 124 -2.81 -6.65 -14.21
CA PRO A 124 -1.52 -7.28 -13.98
C PRO A 124 -0.39 -6.36 -14.47
N LYS A 125 0.75 -6.41 -13.77
CA LYS A 125 1.91 -5.60 -14.15
C LYS A 125 2.37 -5.96 -15.56
N ASN A 126 2.56 -4.94 -16.38
CA ASN A 126 3.01 -5.10 -17.76
C ASN A 126 4.44 -5.70 -17.86
N VAL A 127 5.27 -5.56 -16.83
CA VAL A 127 6.66 -6.05 -16.82
C VAL A 127 6.95 -6.81 -15.53
N PRO A 128 7.53 -8.02 -15.59
CA PRO A 128 7.94 -8.75 -14.40
C PRO A 128 9.14 -8.08 -13.73
N THR A 129 9.00 -7.67 -12.47
CA THR A 129 10.13 -7.20 -11.66
C THR A 129 10.96 -8.37 -11.14
N LEU A 130 12.25 -8.39 -11.46
CA LEU A 130 13.20 -9.38 -10.94
C LEU A 130 13.50 -9.11 -9.46
N LYS A 131 13.25 -10.08 -8.57
CA LYS A 131 13.47 -9.95 -7.10
C LYS A 131 14.93 -9.72 -6.68
N ARG A 132 15.91 -10.11 -7.52
CA ARG A 132 17.34 -9.88 -7.26
C ARG A 132 17.99 -9.24 -8.47
N THR A 133 18.47 -8.01 -8.31
CA THR A 133 19.40 -7.39 -9.25
C THR A 133 20.73 -8.13 -9.15
N ARG A 134 20.96 -9.15 -9.98
CA ARG A 134 22.23 -9.91 -9.99
C ARG A 134 23.45 -9.06 -10.38
N ARG A 135 23.23 -7.83 -10.86
CA ARG A 135 24.28 -6.95 -11.38
C ARG A 135 24.45 -5.73 -10.48
N ARG A 136 25.59 -5.64 -9.78
CA ARG A 136 26.03 -4.38 -9.16
C ARG A 136 26.51 -3.44 -10.27
N ILE A 137 25.65 -2.49 -10.66
CA ILE A 137 26.03 -1.40 -11.56
C ILE A 137 26.48 -0.23 -10.70
N ARG A 138 27.68 0.29 -10.94
CA ARG A 138 28.16 1.53 -10.31
C ARG A 138 27.39 2.70 -10.92
N THR A 139 26.33 3.13 -10.25
CA THR A 139 25.51 4.27 -10.65
C THR A 139 26.30 5.56 -10.43
N GLN A 140 26.48 6.37 -11.47
CA GLN A 140 27.03 7.72 -11.34
C GLN A 140 25.89 8.67 -10.93
N GLN A 141 26.16 9.58 -10.00
CA GLN A 141 25.19 10.62 -9.63
C GLN A 141 24.92 11.54 -10.81
N THR A 142 23.65 11.89 -11.03
CA THR A 142 23.23 12.76 -12.12
C THR A 142 23.62 14.21 -11.81
N SER A 143 24.31 14.89 -12.72
CA SER A 143 24.59 16.33 -12.65
C SER A 143 23.45 17.20 -13.20
N LYS A 144 22.28 16.61 -13.46
CA LYS A 144 21.12 17.31 -14.01
C LYS A 144 20.45 18.15 -12.91
N SER A 145 20.19 19.41 -13.20
CA SER A 145 19.37 20.30 -12.38
C SER A 145 18.09 20.65 -13.13
N ALA A 146 17.08 21.18 -12.44
CA ALA A 146 15.85 21.64 -13.06
C ALA A 146 16.09 22.67 -14.19
N ALA A 147 17.17 23.45 -14.08
CA ALA A 147 17.58 24.43 -15.08
C ALA A 147 18.43 23.84 -16.23
N ASN A 148 19.02 22.65 -16.06
CA ASN A 148 19.84 22.02 -17.10
C ASN A 148 19.66 20.50 -17.12
N LEU A 149 18.84 20.05 -18.07
CA LEU A 149 18.47 18.65 -18.27
C LEU A 149 19.47 17.87 -19.15
N ARG A 150 20.59 18.47 -19.54
CA ARG A 150 21.59 17.83 -20.41
C ARG A 150 22.26 16.67 -19.68
N GLY A 151 22.20 15.49 -20.30
CA GLY A 151 22.92 14.30 -19.83
C GLY A 151 24.41 14.36 -20.19
N GLN A 152 25.22 13.60 -19.46
CA GLN A 152 26.61 13.36 -19.81
C GLN A 152 26.72 12.00 -20.51
N LEU A 153 27.36 11.96 -21.68
CA LEU A 153 27.78 10.72 -22.32
C LEU A 153 29.19 10.40 -21.84
N LYS A 154 29.47 9.12 -21.56
CA LYS A 154 30.80 8.67 -21.12
C LYS A 154 31.87 8.88 -22.19
N PHE A 155 31.47 8.87 -23.45
CA PHE A 155 32.34 9.11 -24.60
C PHE A 155 31.86 10.38 -25.30
N ASN A 156 32.43 11.52 -24.93
CA ASN A 156 32.23 12.75 -25.70
C ASN A 156 33.28 12.80 -26.80
N SER A 157 32.84 12.70 -28.06
CA SER A 157 33.67 13.16 -29.18
C SER A 157 33.87 14.66 -29.02
N ARG A 158 35.14 15.10 -28.96
CA ARG A 158 35.46 16.53 -28.88
C ARG A 158 35.04 17.16 -30.21
N VAL A 159 33.99 17.98 -30.20
CA VAL A 159 33.58 18.75 -31.38
C VAL A 159 34.67 19.77 -31.69
N VAL A 160 35.55 19.44 -32.64
CA VAL A 160 36.56 20.36 -33.15
C VAL A 160 35.89 21.24 -34.21
N ARG A 161 35.59 22.49 -33.87
CA ARG A 161 35.10 23.47 -34.86
C ARG A 161 36.32 24.08 -35.57
N GLY A 162 36.39 23.93 -36.90
CA GLY A 162 37.45 24.53 -37.70
C GLY A 162 37.45 26.06 -37.62
N ARG A 163 38.63 26.68 -37.55
CA ARG A 163 38.77 28.15 -37.68
C ARG A 163 38.81 28.51 -39.16
N ARG A 164 37.99 29.48 -39.57
CA ARG A 164 38.03 30.05 -40.92
C ARG A 164 39.36 30.79 -41.10
N PRO A 165 40.18 30.48 -42.12
CA PRO A 165 41.43 31.21 -42.34
C PRO A 165 41.13 32.68 -42.62
N THR A 166 41.79 33.57 -41.91
CA THR A 166 41.72 35.01 -42.16
C THR A 166 42.36 35.29 -43.52
N ALA A 167 41.62 35.94 -44.41
CA ALA A 167 42.12 36.33 -45.73
C ALA A 167 43.42 37.11 -45.57
N ARG A 168 44.49 36.63 -46.21
CA ARG A 168 45.78 37.33 -46.30
C ARG A 168 45.54 38.60 -47.11
N THR A 169 45.50 39.75 -46.46
CA THR A 169 45.63 41.05 -47.13
C THR A 169 47.01 41.10 -47.77
N ARG A 170 47.05 41.39 -49.08
CA ARG A 170 48.27 41.54 -49.88
C ARG A 170 49.04 42.78 -49.49
#